data_AF-Q5EAR7-F1
#
_entry.id   AF-Q5EAR7-F1
#
_cell.length_a   1.000
_cell.length_b   1.000
_cell.length_c   1.000
_cell.angle_alpha   90.00
_cell.angle_beta   90.00
_cell.angle_gamma   90.00
#
_symmetry.space_group_name_H-M   'P 1'
#
loop_
_entity.id
_entity.type
_entity.pdbx_description
1 polymer ?
#
loop_
_entity_poly.entity_id
_entity_poly.type
_entity_poly.pdbx_seq_one_letter_code
_entity_poly.pdbx_strand_id
1 'polypeptide(L)'
;MACEASQDYQIGEALLIGVVRQELMEVMEVTEGNAAPPALPEAKPISNSQDQILVQQLANTIKVIGDKLDQDQAFNDMIDGLVKVADKSSFWKLVEKVFTDGQINWGRIIVLFYSVGKLSAKMVVARLPRIVSDILSLSLDYFKRNLLQWILTVGGWMNSIPALACFSVDQFSGSSMRKYSPYVGVVFAFTGGLLLGGFIVSRFQKT
;
A
#
# COMPACT_ATOMS: atom_id res chain seq x y z
N MET A 1 6.89 -17.98 -13.61
CA MET A 1 7.39 -17.92 -12.23
C MET A 1 8.62 -17.03 -12.05
N ALA A 2 9.84 -17.39 -12.51
CA ALA A 2 11.03 -16.56 -12.23
C ALA A 2 10.96 -15.14 -12.86
N CYS A 3 10.46 -15.01 -14.09
CA CYS A 3 10.26 -13.71 -14.73
C CYS A 3 9.20 -12.87 -14.01
N GLU A 4 8.05 -13.46 -13.64
CA GLU A 4 6.97 -12.79 -12.91
C GLU A 4 7.44 -12.30 -11.53
N ALA A 5 8.16 -13.15 -10.79
CA ALA A 5 8.74 -12.77 -9.50
C ALA A 5 9.70 -11.58 -9.63
N SER A 6 10.45 -11.51 -10.73
CA SER A 6 11.31 -10.36 -11.03
C SER A 6 10.49 -9.10 -11.35
N GLN A 7 9.41 -9.23 -12.12
CA GLN A 7 8.58 -8.11 -12.55
C GLN A 7 7.79 -7.49 -11.37
N ASP A 8 7.09 -8.29 -10.58
CA ASP A 8 6.34 -7.79 -9.41
C ASP A 8 7.26 -7.21 -8.33
N TYR A 9 8.48 -7.75 -8.20
CA TYR A 9 9.52 -7.15 -7.37
C TYR A 9 9.90 -5.77 -7.90
N GLN A 10 10.18 -5.63 -9.20
CA GLN A 10 10.56 -4.34 -9.80
C GLN A 10 9.45 -3.30 -9.69
N ILE A 11 8.19 -3.69 -9.89
CA ILE A 11 7.03 -2.82 -9.72
C ILE A 11 6.95 -2.32 -8.26
N GLY A 12 7.05 -3.22 -7.29
CA GLY A 12 6.99 -2.83 -5.87
C GLY A 12 8.19 -2.00 -5.41
N GLU A 13 9.40 -2.31 -5.90
CA GLU A 13 10.62 -1.52 -5.65
C GLU A 13 10.49 -0.10 -6.22
N ALA A 14 10.05 0.02 -7.48
CA ALA A 14 9.83 1.31 -8.12
C ALA A 14 8.74 2.12 -7.42
N LEU A 15 7.65 1.48 -7.00
CA LEU A 15 6.59 2.13 -6.23
C LEU A 15 7.08 2.68 -4.91
N LEU A 16 7.77 1.87 -4.11
CA LEU A 16 8.22 2.29 -2.78
C LEU A 16 9.25 3.42 -2.86
N ILE A 17 10.21 3.32 -3.78
CA ILE A 17 11.19 4.39 -4.05
C ILE A 17 10.48 5.66 -4.54
N GLY A 18 9.51 5.50 -5.44
CA GLY A 18 8.71 6.61 -5.99
C GLY A 18 7.92 7.34 -4.92
N VAL A 19 7.24 6.61 -4.03
CA VAL A 19 6.48 7.19 -2.91
C VAL A 19 7.39 7.96 -1.97
N VAL A 20 8.51 7.37 -1.53
CA VAL A 20 9.45 8.08 -0.65
C VAL A 20 9.99 9.32 -1.33
N ARG A 21 10.40 9.23 -2.60
CA ARG A 21 10.89 10.38 -3.36
C ARG A 21 9.85 11.49 -3.45
N GLN A 22 8.60 11.15 -3.73
CA GLN A 22 7.51 12.14 -3.83
C GLN A 22 7.32 12.89 -2.50
N GLU A 23 7.21 12.18 -1.38
CA GLU A 23 7.02 12.77 -0.05
C GLU A 23 8.22 13.64 0.37
N LEU A 24 9.44 13.24 -0.01
CA LEU A 24 10.62 14.08 0.23
C LEU A 24 10.61 15.36 -0.60
N MET A 25 10.26 15.29 -1.89
CA MET A 25 10.22 16.47 -2.76
C MET A 25 9.21 17.50 -2.25
N GLU A 26 8.03 17.06 -1.84
CA GLU A 26 6.99 17.93 -1.28
C GLU A 26 7.49 18.71 -0.04
N VAL A 27 8.22 18.05 0.86
CA VAL A 27 8.80 18.71 2.04
C VAL A 27 9.96 19.65 1.68
N MET A 28 10.79 19.25 0.72
CA MET A 28 11.96 20.03 0.31
C MET A 28 11.58 21.28 -0.49
N GLU A 29 10.51 21.23 -1.29
CA GLU A 29 9.94 22.39 -1.97
C GLU A 29 9.45 23.44 -0.96
N VAL A 30 8.84 23.00 0.15
CA VAL A 30 8.39 23.90 1.22
C VAL A 30 9.55 24.44 2.05
N THR A 31 10.59 23.63 2.26
CA THR A 31 11.76 23.99 3.06
C THR A 31 12.82 24.62 2.15
N GLU A 32 12.55 25.81 1.62
CA GLU A 32 13.54 26.64 0.91
C GLU A 32 14.74 26.93 1.84
N GLY A 33 15.76 26.06 1.86
CA GLY A 33 16.99 26.33 2.60
C GLY A 33 17.79 25.13 3.10
N ASN A 34 18.97 24.94 2.51
CA ASN A 34 20.18 24.32 3.08
C ASN A 34 20.27 22.80 3.32
N ALA A 35 19.26 21.98 3.03
CA ALA A 35 19.44 20.52 3.10
C ALA A 35 19.67 19.92 1.71
N ALA A 36 20.85 19.33 1.48
CA ALA A 36 21.07 18.48 0.31
C ALA A 36 20.07 17.31 0.34
N PRO A 37 19.40 17.00 -0.78
CA PRO A 37 18.45 15.89 -0.83
C PRO A 37 19.10 14.59 -0.35
N PRO A 38 18.41 13.75 0.44
CA PRO A 38 18.92 12.43 0.76
C PRO A 38 19.21 11.68 -0.54
N ALA A 39 20.38 11.06 -0.64
CA ALA A 39 20.72 10.22 -1.79
C ALA A 39 19.84 8.96 -1.74
N LEU A 40 18.71 9.02 -2.44
CA LEU A 40 17.84 7.87 -2.64
C LEU A 40 18.36 7.02 -3.79
N PRO A 41 18.28 5.68 -3.69
CA PRO A 41 18.56 4.81 -4.81
C PRO A 41 17.63 5.15 -5.98
N GLU A 42 18.15 5.03 -7.20
CA GLU A 42 17.32 5.04 -8.39
C GLU A 42 16.71 3.65 -8.57
N ALA A 43 15.38 3.61 -8.73
CA ALA A 43 14.71 2.38 -9.10
C ALA A 43 15.21 1.94 -10.48
N LYS A 44 15.37 0.63 -10.67
CA LYS A 44 15.72 0.11 -11.99
C LYS A 44 14.64 0.50 -12.99
N PRO A 45 15.01 0.98 -14.19
CA PRO A 45 14.03 1.35 -15.20
C PRO A 45 13.18 0.13 -15.57
N ILE A 46 11.87 0.31 -15.51
CA ILE A 46 10.90 -0.69 -15.93
C ILE A 46 10.86 -0.67 -17.46
N SER A 47 11.23 -1.76 -18.11
CA SER A 47 11.31 -1.82 -19.58
C SER A 47 9.96 -1.92 -20.27
N ASN A 48 8.98 -2.51 -19.60
CA ASN A 48 7.64 -2.74 -20.13
C ASN A 48 6.74 -1.51 -19.92
N SER A 49 6.14 -1.00 -21.00
CA SER A 49 5.23 0.15 -20.95
C SER A 49 3.97 -0.11 -20.13
N GLN A 50 3.45 -1.35 -20.12
CA GLN A 50 2.28 -1.71 -19.32
C GLN A 50 2.60 -1.63 -17.82
N ASP A 51 3.78 -2.11 -17.42
CA ASP A 51 4.24 -2.06 -16.03
C ASP A 51 4.51 -0.62 -15.58
N GLN A 52 5.04 0.23 -16.47
CA GLN A 52 5.18 1.67 -16.19
C GLN A 52 3.82 2.34 -15.94
N ILE A 53 2.81 2.04 -16.77
CA ILE A 53 1.45 2.55 -16.58
C ILE A 53 0.87 2.04 -15.25
N LEU A 54 1.07 0.77 -14.92
CA LEU A 54 0.60 0.17 -13.67
C LEU A 54 1.25 0.83 -12.45
N VAL A 55 2.57 1.06 -12.47
CA VAL A 55 3.27 1.80 -11.42
C VAL A 55 2.70 3.20 -11.27
N GLN A 56 2.45 3.93 -12.37
CA GLN A 56 1.86 5.27 -12.28
C GLN A 56 0.45 5.25 -11.68
N GLN A 57 -0.39 4.29 -12.08
CA GLN A 57 -1.74 4.13 -11.52
C GLN A 57 -1.72 3.80 -10.03
N LEU A 58 -0.80 2.93 -9.62
CA LEU A 58 -0.62 2.57 -8.21
C LEU A 58 -0.07 3.73 -7.40
N ALA A 59 0.92 4.46 -7.91
CA ALA A 59 1.43 5.67 -7.26
C ALA A 59 0.34 6.73 -7.04
N ASN A 60 -0.50 6.98 -8.05
CA ASN A 60 -1.66 7.88 -7.92
C ASN A 60 -2.66 7.36 -6.89
N THR A 61 -2.90 6.05 -6.84
CA THR A 61 -3.80 5.42 -5.87
C THR A 61 -3.26 5.55 -4.45
N ILE A 62 -1.97 5.30 -4.24
CA ILE A 62 -1.27 5.50 -2.97
C ILE A 62 -1.39 6.96 -2.54
N LYS A 63 -1.21 7.92 -3.45
CA LYS A 63 -1.37 9.34 -3.16
C LYS A 63 -2.78 9.67 -2.67
N VAL A 64 -3.82 9.26 -3.41
CA VAL A 64 -5.22 9.53 -3.03
C VAL A 64 -5.58 8.89 -1.67
N ILE A 65 -5.10 7.68 -1.39
CA ILE A 65 -5.31 7.01 -0.10
C ILE A 65 -4.51 7.73 0.99
N GLY A 66 -3.28 8.14 0.68
CA GLY A 66 -2.39 8.89 1.55
C GLY A 66 -2.97 10.23 1.98
N ASP A 67 -3.49 11.01 1.03
CA ASP A 67 -4.15 12.31 1.31
C ASP A 67 -5.35 12.15 2.26
N LYS A 68 -6.04 11.00 2.20
CA LYS A 68 -7.12 10.67 3.15
C LYS A 68 -6.57 10.24 4.51
N LEU A 69 -5.51 9.42 4.55
CA LEU A 69 -4.83 9.05 5.80
C LEU A 69 -4.26 10.29 6.52
N ASP A 70 -3.79 11.28 5.77
CA ASP A 70 -3.29 12.54 6.29
C ASP A 70 -4.36 13.39 7.00
N GLN A 71 -5.64 13.14 6.74
CA GLN A 71 -6.75 13.75 7.48
C GLN A 71 -7.03 13.05 8.82
N ASP A 72 -6.46 11.87 9.05
CA ASP A 72 -6.59 11.12 10.30
C ASP A 72 -5.53 11.58 11.32
N GLN A 73 -5.99 12.21 12.40
CA GLN A 73 -5.11 12.67 13.47
C GLN A 73 -4.38 11.51 14.17
N ALA A 74 -5.03 10.36 14.38
CA ALA A 74 -4.42 9.22 15.05
C ALA A 74 -3.30 8.60 14.21
N PHE A 75 -3.48 8.57 12.88
CA PHE A 75 -2.42 8.19 11.95
C PHE A 75 -1.24 9.16 12.05
N ASN A 76 -1.49 10.47 12.01
CA ASN A 76 -0.44 11.48 12.10
C ASN A 76 0.33 11.43 13.43
N ASP A 77 -0.38 11.29 14.55
CA ASP A 77 0.20 11.15 15.89
C ASP A 77 1.07 9.90 16.00
N MET A 78 0.63 8.79 15.37
CA MET A 78 1.42 7.58 15.27
C MET A 78 2.74 7.85 14.53
N ILE A 79 2.70 8.48 13.35
CA ILE A 79 3.92 8.81 12.60
C ILE A 79 4.82 9.74 13.42
N ASP A 80 4.28 10.76 14.10
CA ASP A 80 5.07 11.66 14.95
C ASP A 80 5.72 10.93 16.13
N GLY A 81 5.02 9.97 16.72
CA GLY A 81 5.58 9.07 17.73
C GLY A 81 6.76 8.24 17.19
N LEU A 82 6.69 7.79 15.94
CA LEU A 82 7.77 7.04 15.28
C LEU A 82 8.97 7.93 14.94
N VAL A 83 8.75 9.18 14.53
CA VAL A 83 9.83 10.15 14.30
C VAL A 83 10.64 10.41 15.57
N LYS A 84 9.97 10.50 16.73
CA LYS A 84 10.63 10.69 18.04
C LYS A 84 11.54 9.54 18.45
N VAL A 85 11.39 8.34 17.88
CA VAL A 85 12.32 7.23 18.10
C VAL A 85 13.70 7.57 17.54
N ALA A 86 13.78 8.40 16.49
CA ALA A 86 15.01 8.91 15.90
C ALA A 86 16.06 7.82 15.57
N ASP A 87 15.58 6.64 15.16
CA ASP A 87 16.40 5.49 14.78
C ASP A 87 15.66 4.62 13.75
N LYS A 88 16.40 3.78 13.02
CA LYS A 88 15.86 2.83 12.03
C LYS A 88 14.87 1.83 12.62
N SER A 89 14.91 1.57 13.93
CA SER A 89 13.90 0.74 14.62
C SER A 89 12.47 1.30 14.54
N SER A 90 12.31 2.59 14.22
CA SER A 90 11.00 3.18 13.90
C SER A 90 10.27 2.46 12.76
N PHE A 91 11.01 1.93 11.77
CA PHE A 91 10.41 1.12 10.70
C PHE A 91 9.75 -0.15 11.24
N TRP A 92 10.41 -0.90 12.13
CA TRP A 92 9.85 -2.13 12.68
C TRP A 92 8.60 -1.87 13.52
N LYS A 93 8.60 -0.77 14.28
CA LYS A 93 7.41 -0.32 15.01
C LYS A 93 6.27 0.09 14.07
N LEU A 94 6.58 0.68 12.91
CA LEU A 94 5.57 0.96 11.88
C LEU A 94 4.96 -0.33 11.34
N VAL A 95 5.80 -1.30 10.98
CA VAL A 95 5.35 -2.62 10.50
C VAL A 95 4.45 -3.30 11.53
N GLU A 96 4.85 -3.31 12.81
CA GLU A 96 4.04 -3.88 13.90
C GLU A 96 2.66 -3.22 13.98
N LYS A 97 2.58 -1.90 13.79
CA LYS A 97 1.30 -1.17 13.80
C LYS A 97 0.43 -1.43 12.58
N VAL A 98 1.02 -1.57 11.39
CA VAL A 98 0.27 -1.84 10.15
C VAL A 98 -0.22 -3.30 10.09
N PHE A 99 0.55 -4.24 10.64
CA PHE A 99 0.28 -5.69 10.59
C PHE A 99 0.08 -6.28 11.99
N THR A 100 -0.63 -5.59 12.88
CA THR A 100 -0.84 -6.01 14.28
C THR A 100 -1.42 -7.41 14.45
N ASP A 101 -2.32 -7.83 13.56
CA ASP A 101 -2.91 -9.18 13.55
C ASP A 101 -2.20 -10.16 12.59
N GLY A 102 -1.09 -9.75 11.99
CA GLY A 102 -0.31 -10.52 11.03
C GLY A 102 -0.95 -10.69 9.63
N GLN A 103 -2.12 -10.10 9.36
CA GLN A 103 -2.81 -10.27 8.08
C GLN A 103 -2.26 -9.32 7.00
N ILE A 104 -1.92 -9.90 5.84
CA ILE A 104 -1.52 -9.16 4.65
C ILE A 104 -2.72 -8.98 3.73
N ASN A 105 -2.97 -7.74 3.31
CA ASN A 105 -3.91 -7.39 2.26
C ASN A 105 -3.44 -6.14 1.51
N TRP A 106 -4.03 -5.88 0.34
CA TRP A 106 -3.65 -4.74 -0.49
C TRP A 106 -3.71 -3.40 0.24
N GLY A 107 -4.78 -3.14 0.98
CA GLY A 107 -4.95 -1.91 1.75
C GLY A 107 -3.77 -1.67 2.69
N ARG A 108 -3.38 -2.67 3.48
CA ARG A 108 -2.25 -2.57 4.43
C ARG A 108 -0.89 -2.43 3.75
N ILE A 109 -0.68 -3.07 2.60
CA ILE A 109 0.55 -2.87 1.81
C ILE A 109 0.65 -1.40 1.37
N ILE A 110 -0.45 -0.84 0.87
CA ILE A 110 -0.51 0.57 0.45
C ILE A 110 -0.32 1.52 1.63
N VAL A 111 -0.97 1.26 2.77
CA VAL A 111 -0.77 2.05 3.99
C VAL A 111 0.69 1.99 4.45
N LEU A 112 1.33 0.82 4.43
CA LEU A 112 2.75 0.70 4.74
C LEU A 112 3.60 1.58 3.81
N PHE A 113 3.41 1.47 2.49
CA PHE A 113 4.21 2.18 1.50
C PHE A 113 4.09 3.70 1.69
N TYR A 114 2.85 4.20 1.84
CA TYR A 114 2.60 5.61 2.13
C TYR A 114 3.25 6.05 3.44
N SER A 115 3.04 5.28 4.52
CA SER A 115 3.58 5.57 5.84
C SER A 115 5.10 5.65 5.85
N VAL A 116 5.78 4.80 5.07
CA VAL A 116 7.24 4.83 4.90
C VAL A 116 7.68 6.14 4.25
N GLY A 117 6.98 6.59 3.21
CA GLY A 117 7.23 7.90 2.58
C GLY A 117 7.01 9.05 3.56
N LYS A 118 5.86 9.07 4.23
CA LYS A 118 5.51 10.11 5.22
C LYS A 118 6.50 10.17 6.39
N LEU A 119 6.85 9.01 6.95
CA LEU A 119 7.85 8.89 8.01
C LEU A 119 9.20 9.43 7.53
N SER A 120 9.62 9.07 6.32
CA SER A 120 10.87 9.54 5.74
C SER A 120 10.89 11.07 5.58
N ALA A 121 9.80 11.66 5.08
CA ALA A 121 9.65 13.09 4.94
C ALA A 121 9.74 13.81 6.30
N LYS A 122 9.01 13.33 7.31
CA LYS A 122 9.11 13.90 8.67
C LYS A 122 10.50 13.71 9.30
N MET A 123 11.21 12.62 9.01
CA MET A 123 12.60 12.42 9.45
C MET A 123 13.55 13.46 8.82
N VAL A 124 13.35 13.85 7.56
CA VAL A 124 14.14 14.94 6.94
C VAL A 124 13.86 16.27 7.63
N VAL A 125 12.58 16.60 7.89
CA VAL A 125 12.20 17.81 8.65
C VAL A 125 12.85 17.83 10.04
N ALA A 126 12.89 16.67 10.70
CA ALA A 126 13.54 16.48 12.00
C ALA A 126 15.08 16.49 11.94
N ARG A 127 15.69 16.78 10.78
CA ARG A 127 17.14 16.80 10.54
C ARG A 127 17.81 15.43 10.75
N LEU A 128 17.09 14.36 10.42
CA LEU A 128 17.56 12.97 10.48
C LEU A 128 17.62 12.29 9.09
N PRO A 129 18.15 12.94 8.03
CA PRO A 129 18.10 12.41 6.66
C PRO A 129 18.86 11.08 6.48
N ARG A 130 19.88 10.81 7.32
CA ARG A 130 20.63 9.54 7.27
C ARG A 130 19.72 8.33 7.57
N ILE A 131 18.74 8.51 8.45
CA ILE A 131 17.81 7.44 8.84
C ILE A 131 16.90 7.08 7.67
N VAL A 132 16.57 8.02 6.78
CA VAL A 132 15.71 7.77 5.61
C VAL A 132 16.26 6.68 4.72
N SER A 133 17.57 6.69 4.43
CA SER A 133 18.22 5.65 3.63
C SER A 133 18.13 4.27 4.29
N ASP A 134 18.28 4.20 5.62
CA ASP A 134 18.11 2.96 6.38
C ASP A 134 16.66 2.47 6.36
N ILE A 135 15.69 3.36 6.56
CA ILE A 135 14.26 3.05 6.53
C ILE A 135 13.87 2.51 5.16
N LEU A 136 14.27 3.18 4.07
CA LEU A 136 13.98 2.71 2.71
C LEU A 136 14.62 1.34 2.44
N SER A 137 15.87 1.13 2.86
CA SER A 137 16.57 -0.14 2.69
C SER A 137 15.87 -1.28 3.44
N LEU A 138 15.47 -1.05 4.69
CA LEU A 138 14.70 -2.00 5.50
C LEU A 138 13.32 -2.27 4.88
N SER A 139 12.68 -1.24 4.34
CA SER A 139 11.36 -1.35 3.70
C SER A 139 11.42 -2.20 2.43
N LEU A 140 12.44 -2.02 1.60
CA LEU A 140 12.67 -2.84 0.41
C LEU A 140 12.97 -4.31 0.77
N ASP A 141 13.82 -4.54 1.78
CA ASP A 141 14.11 -5.90 2.25
C ASP A 141 12.86 -6.57 2.84
N TYR A 142 12.08 -5.84 3.64
CA TYR A 142 10.82 -6.33 4.19
C TYR A 142 9.80 -6.67 3.09
N PHE A 143 9.63 -5.78 2.11
CA PHE A 143 8.77 -6.01 0.95
C PHE A 143 9.17 -7.30 0.23
N LYS A 144 10.45 -7.45 -0.10
CA LYS A 144 10.97 -8.61 -0.81
C LYS A 144 10.75 -9.93 -0.05
N ARG A 145 10.99 -9.92 1.26
CA ARG A 145 10.98 -11.14 2.09
C ARG A 145 9.60 -11.54 2.59
N ASN A 146 8.71 -10.58 2.84
CA ASN A 146 7.47 -10.83 3.57
C ASN A 146 6.21 -10.55 2.75
N LEU A 147 6.26 -9.61 1.80
CA LEU A 147 5.07 -9.18 1.05
C LEU A 147 5.04 -9.73 -0.37
N LEU A 148 6.19 -9.84 -1.04
CA LEU A 148 6.28 -10.23 -2.44
C LEU A 148 5.65 -11.61 -2.70
N GLN A 149 5.90 -12.60 -1.84
CA GLN A 149 5.33 -13.94 -2.02
C GLN A 149 3.80 -13.93 -1.95
N TRP A 150 3.23 -13.13 -1.05
CA TRP A 150 1.78 -12.97 -0.94
C TRP A 150 1.21 -12.30 -2.21
N ILE A 151 1.86 -11.23 -2.68
CA ILE A 151 1.49 -10.50 -3.91
C ILE A 151 1.44 -11.47 -5.10
N LEU A 152 2.47 -12.28 -5.29
CA LEU A 152 2.52 -13.28 -6.35
C LEU A 152 1.41 -14.32 -6.22
N THR A 153 1.11 -14.76 -4.99
CA THR A 153 0.06 -15.75 -4.70
C THR A 153 -1.34 -15.23 -5.07
N VAL A 154 -1.57 -13.91 -4.94
CA VAL A 154 -2.84 -13.28 -5.34
C VAL A 154 -2.82 -12.73 -6.78
N GLY A 155 -1.82 -13.11 -7.59
CA GLY A 155 -1.73 -12.81 -9.02
C GLY A 155 -1.07 -11.48 -9.38
N GLY A 156 -0.19 -10.97 -8.52
CA GLY A 156 0.66 -9.82 -8.79
C GLY A 156 -0.03 -8.48 -8.60
N TRP A 157 0.72 -7.40 -8.85
CA TRP A 157 0.26 -6.02 -8.64
C TRP A 157 -0.93 -5.64 -9.51
N MET A 158 -1.10 -6.25 -10.68
CA MET A 158 -2.25 -5.98 -11.56
C MET A 158 -3.59 -6.28 -10.87
N ASN A 159 -3.64 -7.29 -10.00
CA ASN A 159 -4.83 -7.66 -9.24
C ASN A 159 -5.11 -6.75 -8.04
N SER A 160 -4.20 -5.82 -7.71
CA SER A 160 -4.43 -4.86 -6.63
C SER A 160 -5.42 -3.76 -7.02
N ILE A 161 -5.47 -3.36 -8.29
CA ILE A 161 -6.28 -2.20 -8.74
C ILE A 161 -7.76 -2.37 -8.41
N PRO A 162 -8.45 -3.49 -8.75
CA PRO A 162 -9.86 -3.65 -8.40
C PRO A 162 -10.09 -3.69 -6.89
N ALA A 163 -9.17 -4.30 -6.13
CA ALA A 163 -9.27 -4.39 -4.68
C ALA A 163 -9.12 -3.01 -4.00
N LEU A 164 -8.22 -2.18 -4.51
CA LEU A 164 -7.96 -0.83 -4.01
C LEU A 164 -9.06 0.16 -4.41
N ALA A 165 -9.71 -0.04 -5.56
CA ALA A 165 -10.89 0.75 -5.92
C ALA A 165 -12.05 0.58 -4.93
N CYS A 166 -12.12 -0.57 -4.25
CA CYS A 166 -13.10 -0.85 -3.19
C CYS A 166 -12.59 -0.57 -1.77
N PHE A 167 -11.34 -0.15 -1.60
CA PHE A 167 -10.74 0.07 -0.29
C PHE A 167 -11.26 1.37 0.34
N SER A 168 -11.65 1.32 1.63
CA SER A 168 -11.96 2.51 2.43
C SER A 168 -10.95 2.68 3.58
N VAL A 169 -10.47 3.91 3.76
CA VAL A 169 -9.50 4.27 4.80
C VAL A 169 -10.06 4.15 6.21
N ASP A 170 -11.38 4.29 6.39
CA ASP A 170 -12.07 4.18 7.69
C ASP A 170 -11.78 2.85 8.42
N GLN A 171 -11.39 1.82 7.66
CA GLN A 171 -11.00 0.52 8.21
C GLN A 171 -9.73 0.59 9.06
N PHE A 172 -8.82 1.56 8.81
CA PHE A 172 -7.55 1.69 9.52
C PHE A 172 -7.70 2.35 10.90
N SER A 173 -8.62 3.30 11.04
CA SER A 173 -8.84 4.08 12.27
C SER A 173 -9.68 3.35 13.32
N GLY A 174 -10.48 2.36 12.90
CA GLY A 174 -11.47 1.69 13.75
C GLY A 174 -11.05 0.29 14.22
N SER A 175 -10.88 0.13 15.53
CA SER A 175 -10.89 -1.17 16.19
C SER A 175 -12.02 -2.08 15.66
N SER A 176 -11.70 -3.34 15.33
CA SER A 176 -12.59 -4.37 14.76
C SER A 176 -12.83 -4.34 13.25
N MET A 177 -11.78 -4.56 12.45
CA MET A 177 -11.92 -5.13 11.11
C MET A 177 -12.33 -6.62 11.16
N ARG A 178 -13.46 -6.94 11.78
CA ARG A 178 -14.15 -8.22 11.55
C ARG A 178 -15.12 -7.98 10.40
N LYS A 179 -14.70 -8.27 9.16
CA LYS A 179 -15.51 -8.71 8.00
C LYS A 179 -14.89 -8.28 6.66
N TYR A 180 -13.76 -8.86 6.30
CA TYR A 180 -13.46 -9.09 4.88
C TYR A 180 -12.89 -10.49 4.70
N SER A 181 -13.80 -11.42 4.41
CA SER A 181 -13.48 -12.63 3.64
C SER A 181 -13.88 -12.30 2.19
N PRO A 182 -12.94 -11.97 1.30
CA PRO A 182 -13.26 -11.67 -0.09
C PRO A 182 -13.68 -12.99 -0.78
N TYR A 183 -14.56 -12.89 -1.78
CA TYR A 183 -15.15 -13.95 -2.64
C TYR A 183 -16.53 -14.53 -2.30
N VAL A 184 -17.15 -14.24 -1.15
CA VAL A 184 -18.44 -14.90 -0.83
C VAL A 184 -19.68 -14.00 -1.04
N GLY A 185 -19.54 -12.67 -1.02
CA GLY A 185 -20.68 -11.75 -1.19
C GLY A 185 -21.30 -11.74 -2.59
N VAL A 186 -20.50 -11.89 -3.65
CA VAL A 186 -21.02 -11.88 -5.03
C VAL A 186 -21.54 -13.27 -5.44
N VAL A 187 -21.01 -14.36 -4.84
CA VAL A 187 -21.47 -15.72 -5.17
C VAL A 187 -22.82 -16.04 -4.52
N PHE A 188 -23.11 -15.54 -3.31
CA PHE A 188 -24.45 -15.74 -2.71
C PHE A 188 -25.56 -14.94 -3.38
N ALA A 189 -25.26 -13.84 -4.07
CA ALA A 189 -26.25 -13.16 -4.89
C ALA A 189 -26.66 -13.99 -6.12
N PHE A 190 -25.74 -14.78 -6.69
CA PHE A 190 -26.05 -15.61 -7.85
C PHE A 190 -26.77 -16.92 -7.51
N THR A 191 -26.48 -17.55 -6.37
CA THR A 191 -27.23 -18.76 -5.97
C THR A 191 -28.64 -18.44 -5.49
N GLY A 192 -28.88 -17.24 -4.94
CA GLY A 192 -30.24 -16.77 -4.59
C GLY A 192 -31.10 -16.45 -5.81
N GLY A 193 -30.52 -15.83 -6.85
CA GLY A 193 -31.24 -15.47 -8.08
C GLY A 193 -31.69 -16.69 -8.90
N LEU A 194 -30.87 -17.75 -8.96
CA LEU A 194 -31.19 -18.96 -9.72
C LEU A 194 -32.37 -19.74 -9.14
N LEU A 195 -32.58 -19.71 -7.81
CA LEU A 195 -33.72 -20.38 -7.20
C LEU A 195 -35.05 -19.63 -7.42
N LEU A 196 -35.02 -18.30 -7.45
CA LEU A 196 -36.22 -17.51 -7.74
C LEU A 196 -36.60 -17.55 -9.23
N GLY A 197 -35.63 -17.61 -10.14
CA GLY A 197 -35.89 -17.76 -11.58
C GLY A 197 -36.55 -19.09 -11.95
N GLY A 198 -36.13 -20.20 -11.33
CA GLY A 198 -36.72 -21.52 -11.58
C GLY A 198 -38.19 -21.63 -11.15
N PHE A 199 -38.57 -20.97 -10.04
CA PHE A 199 -39.94 -21.06 -9.53
C PHE A 199 -40.95 -20.32 -10.43
N ILE A 200 -40.53 -19.24 -11.09
CA ILE A 200 -41.41 -18.47 -11.99
C ILE A 200 -41.61 -19.24 -13.31
N VAL A 201 -40.56 -19.85 -13.88
CA VAL A 201 -40.69 -20.63 -15.13
C VAL A 201 -41.59 -21.85 -14.94
N SER A 202 -41.57 -22.51 -13.78
CA SER A 202 -42.44 -23.66 -13.50
C SER A 202 -43.93 -23.32 -13.46
N ARG A 203 -44.33 -22.06 -13.23
CA ARG A 203 -45.74 -21.66 -13.18
C ARG A 203 -46.34 -21.40 -14.56
N PHE A 204 -45.53 -21.08 -15.57
CA PHE A 204 -46.02 -20.78 -16.91
C PHE A 204 -46.19 -22.00 -17.82
N GLN A 205 -45.58 -23.15 -17.52
CA GLN A 205 -45.77 -24.38 -18.32
C GLN A 205 -46.92 -25.28 -17.87
N LYS A 206 -47.74 -24.87 -16.89
CA LYS A 206 -48.91 -25.64 -16.45
C LYS A 206 -50.26 -24.95 -16.69
N THR A 207 -50.32 -24.06 -17.66
CA THR A 207 -51.58 -23.59 -18.25
C THR A 207 -51.61 -24.00 -19.71
#